data_AF-A0A7J8LA38-F1
#
_entry.id   AF-A0A7J8LA38-F1
#
_cell.length_a   1.000
_cell.length_b   1.000
_cell.length_c   1.000
_cell.angle_alpha   90.00
_cell.angle_beta   90.00
_cell.angle_gamma   90.00
#
_symmetry.space_group_name_H-M   'P 1'
#
loop_
_entity.id
_entity.type
_entity.pdbx_description
1 polymer ?
#
loop_
_entity_poly.entity_id
_entity_poly.type
_entity_poly.pdbx_seq_one_letter_code
_entity_poly.pdbx_strand_id
1 'polypeptide(L)' 'MAKNLMRAVQYSKYNGGAADLKHAEVPIPSPKKDEVLIKVEAA' A
#
# COMPACT_ATOMS: atom_id res chain seq x y z
N MET A 1 4.01 -15.17 14.54
CA MET A 1 3.36 -13.84 14.56
C MET A 1 2.84 -13.56 13.16
N ALA A 2 1.54 -13.39 12.97
CA ALA A 2 0.99 -12.99 11.67
C ALA A 2 1.56 -11.61 11.32
N LYS A 3 2.08 -11.45 10.10
CA LYS A 3 2.59 -10.16 9.63
C LYS A 3 1.36 -9.24 9.47
N ASN A 4 1.32 -8.10 10.16
CA ASN A 4 0.23 -7.13 9.99
C ASN A 4 0.36 -6.48 8.61
N LEU A 5 -0.42 -6.98 7.64
CA LEU A 5 -0.41 -6.56 6.25
C LEU A 5 -1.67 -5.76 5.89
N MET A 6 -1.58 -4.93 4.86
CA MET A 6 -2.71 -4.26 4.21
C MET A 6 -2.69 -4.52 2.70
N ARG A 7 -3.84 -4.37 2.05
CA ARG A 7 -3.95 -4.40 0.59
C ARG A 7 -3.54 -3.06 0.00
N ALA A 8 -2.72 -3.10 -1.04
CA ALA A 8 -2.29 -1.92 -1.80
C ALA A 8 -2.31 -2.22 -3.30
N VAL A 9 -2.20 -1.15 -4.10
CA VAL A 9 -1.96 -1.23 -5.55
C VAL A 9 -0.53 -0.76 -5.82
N GLN A 10 0.25 -1.53 -6.58
CA GLN A 10 1.65 -1.22 -6.91
C GLN A 10 1.93 -1.43 -8.39
N TYR A 11 2.93 -0.72 -8.92
CA TYR A 11 3.56 -0.98 -10.21
C TYR A 11 5.09 -1.02 -10.02
N SER A 12 5.80 -1.78 -10.85
CA SER A 12 7.25 -1.97 -10.73
C SER A 12 8.06 -1.44 -11.91
N LYS A 13 7.39 -0.98 -12.97
CA LYS A 13 8.02 -0.47 -14.19
C LYS A 13 7.16 0.63 -14.83
N TYR A 14 7.79 1.46 -15.64
CA TYR A 14 7.11 2.50 -16.41
C TYR A 14 6.39 1.94 -17.64
N ASN A 15 5.45 2.72 -18.21
CA ASN A 15 4.73 2.46 -19.47
C ASN A 15 3.82 1.23 -19.51
N GLY A 16 3.43 0.69 -18.35
CA GLY A 16 2.54 -0.47 -18.24
C GLY A 16 1.03 -0.20 -18.34
N GLY A 17 0.63 1.07 -18.15
CA GLY A 17 -0.77 1.44 -17.99
C GLY A 17 -1.45 0.67 -16.84
N ALA A 18 -2.77 0.49 -16.96
CA ALA A 18 -3.55 -0.23 -15.94
C ALA A 18 -3.17 -1.71 -15.83
N ALA A 19 -2.61 -2.32 -16.88
CA ALA A 19 -2.26 -3.75 -16.89
C ALA A 19 -1.11 -4.10 -15.92
N ASP A 20 -0.26 -3.14 -15.59
CA ASP A 20 0.85 -3.34 -14.65
C ASP A 20 0.50 -2.97 -13.20
N LEU A 21 -0.70 -2.45 -12.94
CA LEU A 21 -1.19 -2.24 -11.59
C LEU A 21 -1.53 -3.59 -10.97
N LYS A 22 -0.89 -3.90 -9.85
CA LYS A 22 -1.04 -5.18 -9.14
C LYS A 22 -1.55 -4.96 -7.73
N HIS A 23 -2.53 -5.77 -7.35
CA HIS A 23 -2.90 -5.92 -5.94
C HIS A 23 -1.81 -6.68 -5.20
N ALA A 24 -1.35 -6.13 -4.08
CA ALA A 24 -0.31 -6.71 -3.25
C ALA A 24 -0.65 -6.57 -1.76
N GLU A 25 -0.16 -7.51 -0.96
CA GLU A 25 -0.13 -7.38 0.49
C GLU A 25 1.21 -6.79 0.93
N VAL A 26 1.14 -5.69 1.68
CA VAL A 26 2.30 -4.94 2.16
C VAL A 26 2.22 -4.69 3.66
N PRO A 27 3.34 -4.52 4.37
CA PRO A 27 3.30 -4.15 5.77
C PRO A 27 2.51 -2.85 6.00
N ILE A 28 1.69 -2.83 7.06
CA ILE A 28 1.10 -1.56 7.52
C ILE A 28 2.25 -0.64 7.96
N PRO A 29 2.28 0.63 7.49
CA PRO A 29 3.36 1.54 7.84
C PRO A 29 3.27 1.98 9.31
N SER A 30 4.42 2.24 9.92
CA SER A 30 4.51 2.89 11.24
C SER A 30 4.65 4.39 11.07
N PRO A 31 3.76 5.22 11.64
CA PRO A 31 3.86 6.67 11.54
C PRO A 31 5.09 7.19 12.31
N LYS A 32 5.77 8.22 11.78
CA LYS A 32 6.79 8.98 12.50
C LYS A 32 6.15 9.98 13.48
N LYS A 33 6.99 10.70 14.25
CA LYS A 33 6.58 11.62 15.33
C LYS A 33 5.45 12.59 14.96
N ASP A 34 5.46 13.10 13.73
CA ASP A 34 4.52 14.12 13.25
C ASP A 34 3.63 13.60 12.11
N GLU A 35 3.48 12.29 12.00
CA GLU A 35 2.62 11.62 11.02
C GLU A 35 1.45 10.92 11.73
N VAL A 36 0.36 10.67 10.98
CA VAL A 36 -0.78 9.87 11.46
C VAL A 36 -1.02 8.69 10.54
N LEU A 37 -1.35 7.54 11.12
CA LEU A 37 -1.77 6.36 10.37
C LEU A 37 -3.27 6.47 10.06
N ILE A 38 -3.61 6.49 8.77
CA ILE A 38 -5.00 6.63 8.31
C ILE A 38 -5.50 5.29 7.77
N LYS A 39 -6.65 4.85 8.28
CA LYS A 39 -7.47 3.81 7.63
C LYS A 39 -8.32 4.48 6.55
N VAL A 40 -7.98 4.23 5.30
CA VAL A 40 -8.66 4.83 4.14
C VAL A 40 -10.02 4.17 3.94
N GLU A 41 -11.10 4.96 3.97
CA GLU A 41 -12.47 4.50 3.69
C GLU A 41 -12.88 4.76 2.23
N ALA A 42 -12.28 5.78 1.58
CA ALA A 42 -12.47 6.13 0.17
C ALA A 42 -11.21 6.78 -0.41
N ALA A 43 -10.93 6.54 -1.70
CA ALA A 43 -9.77 7.03 -2.44
C ALA A 43 -10.16 7.50 -3.85
#